data_AF-A0A379WZC8-F1
#
_entry.id   AF-A0A379WZC8-F1
#
_cell.length_a   1.000
_cell.length_b   1.000
_cell.length_c   1.000
_cell.angle_alpha   90.00
_cell.angle_beta   90.00
_cell.angle_gamma   90.00
#
_symmetry.space_group_name_H-M   'P 1'
#
loop_
_entity.id
_entity.type
_entity.pdbx_description
1 polymer ?
#
loop_
_entity_poly.entity_id
_entity_poly.type
_entity_poly.pdbx_seq_one_letter_code
_entity_poly.pdbx_strand_id
1 'polypeptide(L)'
;MSEPRFVHLRVHSDYSMIDGLAKTGPLVKKAASLGMPALAITDFTNLCGLVKFYGAGHGAGIKPIVGADFNVHNELLGDELTHLTVLAANNTGYQNLTLLISKAYQRGYGAAGPIIERDWLVELKEGLILLSGGRMGDVGRCLLRGNQALVEECVAFYETHFPDRYFLELIRTGRQDEETYLHAAVELAEARGLPVVATNDVRFLESDDFDAHEIRVAIHDGFTLDDPKRPRNYSPQQYMRSEEEMCELFSDIPEALENTVEIAKRCNVTVRLGEYFLPQFPTGDMTTEDYLVKKAKEGWKSVWLSCFRTKKSAKSVAPEYDERLDIELQVINQMGFPGYFLIVMEFIQWSKDNGVPVGRDVVPGLVRWWPTR
;
A
#
# COMPACT_ATOMS: atom_id res chain seq x y z
N MET A 1 2.74 -21.23 -23.05
CA MET A 1 2.09 -20.96 -21.75
C MET A 1 0.67 -20.55 -22.07
N SER A 2 -0.33 -21.18 -21.46
CA SER A 2 -1.72 -20.75 -21.60
C SER A 2 -1.86 -19.30 -21.14
N GLU A 3 -2.66 -18.51 -21.84
CA GLU A 3 -2.96 -17.15 -21.38
C GLU A 3 -3.76 -17.22 -20.06
N PRO A 4 -3.43 -16.36 -19.07
CA PRO A 4 -4.14 -16.31 -17.79
C PRO A 4 -5.58 -15.90 -18.03
N ARG A 5 -6.53 -16.53 -17.34
CA ARG A 5 -7.97 -16.25 -17.51
C ARG A 5 -8.55 -15.42 -16.38
N PHE A 6 -7.87 -15.36 -15.23
CA PHE A 6 -8.36 -14.65 -14.07
C PHE A 6 -7.22 -14.16 -13.17
N VAL A 7 -7.40 -13.00 -12.56
CA VAL A 7 -6.51 -12.43 -11.53
C VAL A 7 -7.34 -11.90 -10.36
N HIS A 8 -6.94 -12.22 -9.13
CA HIS A 8 -7.59 -11.64 -7.95
C HIS A 8 -7.26 -10.15 -7.81
N LEU A 9 -8.31 -9.31 -7.87
CA LEU A 9 -8.21 -7.85 -7.77
C LEU A 9 -8.67 -7.27 -6.43
N ARG A 10 -9.23 -8.09 -5.54
CA ARG A 10 -9.68 -7.68 -4.21
C ARG A 10 -9.38 -8.75 -3.17
N VAL A 11 -8.35 -8.49 -2.36
CA VAL A 11 -7.79 -9.45 -1.40
C VAL A 11 -7.29 -8.69 -0.18
N HIS A 12 -7.71 -9.11 1.00
CA HIS A 12 -7.19 -8.53 2.24
C HIS A 12 -6.11 -9.43 2.85
N SER A 13 -5.08 -8.79 3.37
CA SER A 13 -4.11 -9.40 4.26
C SER A 13 -4.45 -9.10 5.73
N ASP A 14 -3.67 -9.66 6.66
CA ASP A 14 -3.78 -9.35 8.09
C ASP A 14 -3.56 -7.85 8.40
N TYR A 15 -2.98 -7.08 7.47
CA TYR A 15 -2.84 -5.62 7.58
C TYR A 15 -4.14 -4.85 7.42
N SER A 16 -5.25 -5.47 7.00
CA SER A 16 -6.56 -4.81 7.03
C SER A 16 -7.03 -4.50 8.46
N MET A 17 -6.46 -5.16 9.48
CA MET A 17 -6.68 -4.94 10.93
C MET A 17 -8.11 -5.20 11.43
N ILE A 18 -9.13 -4.82 10.69
CA ILE A 18 -10.55 -5.14 10.95
C ILE A 18 -10.88 -6.59 10.57
N ASP A 19 -10.20 -7.12 9.54
CA ASP A 19 -10.34 -8.48 9.04
C ASP A 19 -9.03 -8.99 8.39
N GLY A 20 -9.13 -10.00 7.53
CA GLY A 20 -7.98 -10.64 6.89
C GLY A 20 -7.22 -11.57 7.84
N LEU A 21 -6.87 -12.76 7.35
CA LEU A 21 -6.16 -13.76 8.15
C LEU A 21 -4.71 -13.93 7.72
N ALA A 22 -4.46 -14.00 6.41
CA ALA A 22 -3.17 -14.35 5.86
C ALA A 22 -2.23 -13.15 5.77
N LYS A 23 -0.95 -13.37 6.07
CA LYS A 23 0.10 -12.39 5.84
C LYS A 23 0.36 -12.20 4.34
N THR A 24 0.93 -11.05 3.99
CA THR A 24 1.30 -10.69 2.61
C THR A 24 2.15 -11.75 1.89
N GLY A 25 3.18 -12.30 2.55
CA GLY A 25 4.07 -13.31 1.95
C GLY A 25 3.33 -14.61 1.57
N PRO A 26 2.58 -15.23 2.48
CA PRO A 26 1.69 -16.36 2.18
C PRO A 26 0.71 -16.12 1.02
N LEU A 27 0.07 -14.95 0.95
CA LEU A 27 -0.84 -14.60 -0.15
C LEU A 27 -0.13 -14.64 -1.51
N VAL A 28 1.06 -14.05 -1.61
CA VAL A 28 1.87 -14.10 -2.84
C VAL A 28 2.26 -15.53 -3.19
N LYS A 29 2.65 -16.34 -2.20
CA LYS A 29 3.02 -17.75 -2.44
C LYS A 29 1.82 -18.56 -2.93
N LYS A 30 0.63 -18.34 -2.40
CA LYS A 30 -0.60 -19.00 -2.87
C LYS A 30 -0.91 -18.59 -4.31
N ALA A 31 -0.85 -17.29 -4.64
CA ALA A 31 -1.01 -16.82 -6.03
C ALA A 31 -0.04 -17.52 -7.00
N ALA A 32 1.23 -17.61 -6.62
CA ALA A 32 2.25 -18.30 -7.41
C ALA A 32 1.98 -19.80 -7.54
N SER A 33 1.52 -20.46 -6.47
CA SER A 33 1.16 -21.88 -6.51
C SER A 33 -0.05 -22.16 -7.41
N LEU A 34 -0.93 -21.19 -7.58
CA LEU A 34 -2.08 -21.24 -8.49
C LEU A 34 -1.72 -20.86 -9.93
N GLY A 35 -0.45 -20.50 -10.21
CA GLY A 35 0.00 -20.12 -11.55
C GLY A 35 -0.44 -18.73 -12.01
N MET A 36 -0.98 -17.89 -11.12
CA MET A 36 -1.46 -16.55 -11.47
C MET A 36 -0.29 -15.61 -11.77
N PRO A 37 -0.40 -14.71 -12.78
CA PRO A 37 0.69 -13.80 -13.15
C PRO A 37 0.79 -12.55 -12.24
N ALA A 38 -0.30 -12.21 -11.56
CA ALA A 38 -0.44 -10.99 -10.79
C ALA A 38 -1.37 -11.22 -9.60
N LEU A 39 -1.32 -10.31 -8.63
CA LEU A 39 -2.19 -10.29 -7.47
C LEU A 39 -2.43 -8.83 -7.07
N ALA A 40 -3.66 -8.45 -6.74
CA ALA A 40 -3.92 -7.22 -5.98
C ALA A 40 -4.13 -7.55 -4.51
N ILE A 41 -3.52 -6.76 -3.62
CA ILE A 41 -3.86 -6.73 -2.20
C ILE A 41 -4.43 -5.35 -1.93
N THR A 42 -5.68 -5.32 -1.47
CA THR A 42 -6.51 -4.13 -1.30
C THR A 42 -6.90 -3.97 0.16
N ASP A 43 -5.90 -3.89 1.04
CA ASP A 43 -6.14 -3.79 2.47
C ASP A 43 -7.02 -2.58 2.84
N PHE A 44 -7.81 -2.74 3.90
CA PHE A 44 -8.78 -1.72 4.32
C PHE A 44 -8.09 -0.41 4.73
N THR A 45 -8.27 0.61 3.88
CA THR A 45 -7.77 1.98 4.03
C THR A 45 -6.29 2.04 4.44
N ASN A 46 -5.43 1.18 3.91
CA ASN A 46 -4.00 1.26 4.20
C ASN A 46 -3.12 0.57 3.14
N LEU A 47 -1.82 0.87 3.20
CA LEU A 47 -0.77 0.24 2.38
C LEU A 47 0.36 -0.32 3.26
N CYS A 48 0.05 -0.73 4.49
CA CYS A 48 1.05 -1.16 5.49
C CYS A 48 1.88 -2.36 5.01
N GLY A 49 1.27 -3.27 4.25
CA GLY A 49 1.91 -4.45 3.69
C GLY A 49 2.72 -4.20 2.41
N LEU A 50 2.69 -2.99 1.83
CA LEU A 50 3.13 -2.73 0.45
C LEU A 50 4.61 -3.09 0.20
N VAL A 51 5.53 -2.69 1.07
CA VAL A 51 6.96 -2.98 0.90
C VAL A 51 7.23 -4.50 0.94
N LYS A 52 6.55 -5.21 1.84
CA LYS A 52 6.62 -6.68 1.92
C LYS A 52 6.01 -7.32 0.69
N PHE A 53 4.93 -6.75 0.16
CA PHE A 53 4.24 -7.24 -1.02
C PHE A 53 5.12 -7.16 -2.26
N TYR A 54 5.77 -6.02 -2.49
CA TYR A 54 6.71 -5.86 -3.60
C TYR A 54 7.91 -6.79 -3.50
N GLY A 55 8.51 -6.90 -2.31
CA GLY A 55 9.62 -7.83 -2.08
C GLY A 55 9.24 -9.28 -2.33
N ALA A 56 8.09 -9.72 -1.81
CA ALA A 56 7.60 -11.08 -1.99
C ALA A 56 7.18 -11.36 -3.44
N GLY A 57 6.48 -10.42 -4.09
CA GLY A 57 6.02 -10.54 -5.48
C GLY A 57 7.18 -10.69 -6.45
N HIS A 58 8.20 -9.82 -6.33
CA HIS A 58 9.40 -9.91 -7.16
C HIS A 58 10.11 -11.27 -6.98
N GLY A 59 10.27 -11.74 -5.74
CA GLY A 59 10.90 -13.03 -5.46
C GLY A 59 10.11 -14.25 -5.96
N ALA A 60 8.79 -14.13 -6.14
CA ALA A 60 7.91 -15.20 -6.60
C ALA A 60 7.52 -15.08 -8.09
N GLY A 61 7.98 -14.05 -8.80
CA GLY A 61 7.59 -13.80 -10.20
C GLY A 61 6.14 -13.31 -10.37
N ILE A 62 5.51 -12.78 -9.31
CA ILE A 62 4.14 -12.29 -9.30
C ILE A 62 4.15 -10.77 -9.39
N LYS A 63 3.39 -10.20 -10.33
CA LYS A 63 3.22 -8.76 -10.44
C LYS A 63 2.32 -8.23 -9.30
N PRO A 64 2.82 -7.37 -8.40
CA PRO A 64 1.99 -6.73 -7.39
C PRO A 64 1.11 -5.64 -8.01
N ILE A 65 -0.19 -5.66 -7.70
CA ILE A 65 -1.14 -4.60 -8.03
C ILE A 65 -1.50 -3.87 -6.74
N VAL A 66 -1.25 -2.56 -6.72
CA VAL A 66 -1.46 -1.74 -5.52
C VAL A 66 -2.90 -1.28 -5.48
N GLY A 67 -3.57 -1.47 -4.35
CA GLY A 67 -4.88 -0.90 -4.10
C GLY A 67 -5.23 -0.86 -2.62
N ALA A 68 -6.41 -0.34 -2.31
CA ALA A 68 -6.99 -0.34 -0.97
C ALA A 68 -8.52 -0.31 -1.06
N ASP A 69 -9.16 -0.89 -0.05
CA ASP A 69 -10.60 -0.84 0.15
C ASP A 69 -10.97 0.36 1.04
N PHE A 70 -12.08 1.01 0.75
CA PHE A 70 -12.54 2.18 1.50
C PHE A 70 -14.01 2.07 1.89
N ASN A 71 -14.31 2.62 3.08
CA ASN A 71 -15.65 3.12 3.38
C ASN A 71 -15.78 4.52 2.78
N VAL A 72 -16.83 4.72 1.99
CA VAL A 72 -17.12 5.96 1.28
C VAL A 72 -18.40 6.54 1.85
N HIS A 73 -18.34 7.81 2.24
CA HIS A 73 -19.52 8.62 2.49
C HIS A 73 -19.93 9.32 1.21
N ASN A 74 -21.23 9.26 0.91
CA ASN A 74 -21.85 9.87 -0.25
C ASN A 74 -23.09 10.61 0.25
N GLU A 75 -23.14 11.93 0.05
CA GLU A 75 -24.25 12.77 0.50
C GLU A 75 -25.61 12.28 -0.03
N LEU A 76 -25.64 11.66 -1.22
CA LEU A 76 -26.85 11.08 -1.81
C LEU A 76 -27.45 9.91 -1.00
N LEU A 77 -26.64 9.22 -0.20
CA LEU A 77 -27.03 8.09 0.64
C LEU A 77 -27.12 8.47 2.13
N GLY A 78 -26.88 9.74 2.46
CA GLY A 78 -26.86 10.22 3.85
C GLY A 78 -25.77 9.53 4.67
N ASP A 79 -26.12 9.09 5.89
CA ASP A 79 -25.17 8.49 6.84
C ASP A 79 -24.72 7.06 6.47
N GLU A 80 -25.25 6.49 5.40
CA GLU A 80 -24.92 5.14 4.96
C GLU A 80 -23.55 5.11 4.27
N LEU A 81 -22.64 4.33 4.85
CA LEU A 81 -21.32 4.08 4.27
C LEU A 81 -21.38 2.97 3.24
N THR A 82 -20.70 3.20 2.12
CA THR A 82 -20.59 2.25 1.02
C THR A 82 -19.17 1.81 0.80
N HIS A 83 -18.96 0.66 0.16
CA HIS A 83 -17.63 0.14 -0.12
C HIS A 83 -17.14 0.60 -1.48
N LEU A 84 -15.83 0.82 -1.62
CA LEU A 84 -15.19 1.07 -2.89
C LEU A 84 -13.79 0.47 -2.88
N THR A 85 -13.42 -0.23 -3.96
CA THR A 85 -12.05 -0.71 -4.15
C THR A 85 -11.33 0.22 -5.10
N VAL A 86 -10.15 0.70 -4.72
CA VAL A 86 -9.35 1.63 -5.53
C VAL A 86 -8.01 0.99 -5.85
N LEU A 87 -7.72 0.83 -7.14
CA LEU A 87 -6.46 0.30 -7.67
C LEU A 87 -5.63 1.44 -8.28
N ALA A 88 -4.32 1.45 -8.02
CA ALA A 88 -3.40 2.37 -8.66
C ALA A 88 -2.90 1.78 -9.99
N ALA A 89 -3.30 2.39 -11.10
CA ALA A 89 -2.88 1.96 -12.44
C ALA A 89 -1.41 2.35 -12.74
N ASN A 90 -0.93 3.44 -12.15
CA ASN A 90 0.42 3.96 -12.36
C ASN A 90 0.92 4.73 -11.13
N ASN A 91 2.15 5.25 -11.18
CA ASN A 91 2.76 5.98 -10.06
C ASN A 91 2.01 7.26 -9.67
N THR A 92 1.31 7.93 -10.59
CA THR A 92 0.42 9.06 -10.27
C THR A 92 -0.77 8.58 -9.45
N GLY A 93 -1.40 7.49 -9.86
CA GLY A 93 -2.46 6.82 -9.11
C GLY A 93 -2.00 6.37 -7.73
N TYR A 94 -0.79 5.83 -7.61
CA TYR A 94 -0.22 5.43 -6.33
C TYR A 94 -0.07 6.62 -5.36
N GLN A 95 0.38 7.77 -5.86
CA GLN A 95 0.47 9.00 -5.06
C GLN A 95 -0.94 9.50 -4.65
N ASN A 96 -1.90 9.49 -5.57
CA ASN A 96 -3.29 9.87 -5.28
C ASN A 96 -3.93 8.93 -4.26
N LEU A 97 -3.71 7.62 -4.38
CA LEU A 97 -4.16 6.62 -3.40
C LEU A 97 -3.54 6.87 -2.02
N THR A 98 -2.24 7.19 -1.99
CA THR A 98 -1.55 7.54 -0.74
C THR A 98 -2.15 8.80 -0.09
N LEU A 99 -2.49 9.81 -0.90
CA LEU A 99 -3.15 11.03 -0.42
C LEU A 99 -4.56 10.75 0.06
N LEU A 100 -5.35 9.92 -0.63
CA LEU A 100 -6.69 9.51 -0.21
C LEU A 100 -6.67 8.83 1.16
N ILE A 101 -5.79 7.85 1.34
CA ILE A 101 -5.60 7.15 2.63
C ILE A 101 -5.20 8.15 3.71
N SER A 102 -4.23 9.02 3.42
CA SER A 102 -3.76 10.03 4.38
C SER A 102 -4.88 11.00 4.79
N LYS A 103 -5.68 11.48 3.81
CA LYS A 103 -6.81 12.39 4.03
C LYS A 103 -7.89 11.73 4.89
N ALA A 104 -8.17 10.44 4.68
CA ALA A 104 -9.12 9.67 5.49
C ALA A 104 -8.69 9.60 6.97
N TYR A 105 -7.42 9.29 7.25
CA TYR A 105 -6.92 9.26 8.63
C TYR A 105 -6.81 10.66 9.26
N GLN A 106 -6.34 11.66 8.51
CA GLN A 106 -6.13 13.03 9.00
C GLN A 106 -7.44 13.76 9.34
N ARG A 107 -8.55 13.41 8.66
CA ARG A 107 -9.88 13.93 9.01
C ARG A 107 -10.31 13.55 10.42
N GLY A 108 -9.77 12.45 10.96
CA GLY A 108 -10.26 11.82 12.18
C GLY A 108 -11.49 10.96 11.90
N TYR A 109 -11.71 9.96 12.74
CA TYR A 109 -12.77 8.98 12.57
C TYR A 109 -13.29 8.47 13.92
N GLY A 110 -14.54 7.98 13.91
CA GLY A 110 -15.19 7.34 15.05
C GLY A 110 -15.10 5.82 14.99
N ALA A 111 -16.11 5.14 15.57
CA ALA A 111 -16.18 3.68 15.61
C ALA A 111 -16.29 3.03 14.22
N ALA A 112 -16.79 3.74 13.20
CA ALA A 112 -16.92 3.24 11.83
C ALA A 112 -15.58 3.15 11.06
N GLY A 113 -14.47 3.59 11.67
CA GLY A 113 -13.16 3.61 11.02
C GLY A 113 -12.97 4.78 10.05
N PRO A 114 -11.80 4.87 9.37
CA PRO A 114 -11.51 5.92 8.42
C PRO A 114 -12.45 5.87 7.21
N ILE A 115 -12.91 7.05 6.77
CA ILE A 115 -13.90 7.21 5.70
C ILE A 115 -13.38 8.25 4.71
N ILE A 116 -13.59 8.01 3.42
CA ILE A 116 -13.38 9.03 2.38
C ILE A 116 -14.71 9.65 1.96
N GLU A 117 -14.69 10.92 1.60
CA GLU A 117 -15.80 11.53 0.87
C GLU A 117 -15.71 11.15 -0.60
N ARG A 118 -16.83 10.78 -1.23
CA ARG A 118 -16.87 10.47 -2.67
C ARG A 118 -16.26 11.59 -3.50
N ASP A 119 -16.51 12.85 -3.14
CA ASP A 119 -16.04 14.02 -3.87
C ASP A 119 -14.52 14.22 -3.81
N TRP A 120 -13.82 13.63 -2.84
CA TRP A 120 -12.35 13.66 -2.84
C TRP A 120 -11.77 12.92 -4.03
N LEU A 121 -12.52 11.97 -4.61
CA LEU A 121 -12.13 11.27 -5.82
C LEU A 121 -12.09 12.21 -7.03
N VAL A 122 -12.83 13.32 -7.04
CA VAL A 122 -12.80 14.30 -8.14
C VAL A 122 -11.42 14.97 -8.24
N GLU A 123 -10.85 15.34 -7.10
CA GLU A 123 -9.52 15.95 -7.00
C GLU A 123 -8.41 14.91 -7.21
N LEU A 124 -8.58 13.71 -6.64
CA LEU A 124 -7.56 12.67 -6.58
C LEU A 124 -7.80 11.53 -7.59
N LYS A 125 -8.38 11.82 -8.78
CA LYS A 125 -8.80 10.81 -9.77
C LYS A 125 -7.68 10.17 -10.59
N GLU A 126 -6.61 10.91 -10.87
CA GLU A 126 -5.72 10.52 -11.96
C GLU A 126 -4.94 9.24 -11.65
N GLY A 127 -4.88 8.34 -12.62
CA GLY A 127 -4.20 7.05 -12.51
C GLY A 127 -4.88 6.02 -11.59
N LEU A 128 -6.12 6.25 -11.15
CA LEU A 128 -6.89 5.29 -10.35
C LEU A 128 -7.88 4.49 -11.22
N ILE A 129 -8.08 3.22 -10.87
CA ILE A 129 -9.15 2.36 -11.38
C ILE A 129 -10.02 1.97 -10.18
N LEU A 130 -11.34 2.05 -10.33
CA LEU A 130 -12.32 1.82 -9.29
C LEU A 130 -13.11 0.54 -9.56
N LEU A 131 -13.30 -0.28 -8.53
CA LEU A 131 -14.28 -1.36 -8.53
C LEU A 131 -15.43 -0.94 -7.61
N SER A 132 -16.66 -1.06 -8.10
CA SER A 132 -17.86 -0.47 -7.50
C SER A 132 -18.14 -0.80 -6.03
N GLY A 133 -17.55 -1.86 -5.46
CA GLY A 133 -17.88 -2.35 -4.12
C GLY A 133 -19.00 -3.38 -4.10
N GLY A 134 -19.56 -3.74 -5.26
CA GLY A 134 -20.60 -4.74 -5.42
C GLY A 134 -21.92 -4.30 -4.76
N ARG A 135 -22.64 -5.23 -4.16
CA ARG A 135 -23.88 -4.96 -3.39
C ARG A 135 -23.72 -3.95 -2.24
N MET A 136 -22.49 -3.73 -1.78
CA MET A 136 -22.17 -2.77 -0.70
C MET A 136 -21.71 -1.42 -1.25
N GLY A 137 -21.51 -1.28 -2.56
CA GLY A 137 -21.20 -0.03 -3.24
C GLY A 137 -22.39 0.91 -3.34
N ASP A 138 -22.16 2.17 -3.62
CA ASP A 138 -23.23 3.18 -3.74
C ASP A 138 -24.23 2.85 -4.85
N VAL A 139 -23.74 2.50 -6.05
CA VAL A 139 -24.57 2.02 -7.16
C VAL A 139 -25.31 0.73 -6.77
N GLY A 140 -24.63 -0.20 -6.10
CA GLY A 140 -25.22 -1.47 -5.68
C GLY A 140 -26.36 -1.31 -4.66
N ARG A 141 -26.19 -0.43 -3.67
CA ARG A 141 -27.25 -0.10 -2.70
C ARG A 141 -28.45 0.55 -3.38
N CYS A 142 -28.21 1.43 -4.36
CA CYS A 142 -29.29 2.07 -5.12
C CYS A 142 -30.07 1.06 -5.98
N LEU A 143 -29.36 0.12 -6.64
CA LEU A 143 -29.97 -0.95 -7.43
C LEU A 143 -30.84 -1.87 -6.56
N LEU A 144 -30.33 -2.31 -5.40
CA LEU A 144 -31.09 -3.18 -4.49
C LEU A 144 -32.34 -2.49 -3.89
N ARG A 145 -32.31 -1.16 -3.77
CA ARG A 145 -33.48 -0.35 -3.37
C ARG A 145 -34.49 -0.12 -4.49
N GLY A 146 -34.14 -0.43 -5.74
CA GLY A 146 -34.97 -0.16 -6.91
C GLY A 146 -35.18 1.32 -7.21
N ASN A 147 -34.30 2.22 -6.72
CA ASN A 147 -34.43 3.66 -6.96
C ASN A 147 -33.61 4.08 -8.19
N GLN A 148 -34.24 4.00 -9.36
CA GLN A 148 -33.58 4.28 -10.63
C GLN A 148 -32.96 5.69 -10.71
N ALA A 149 -33.62 6.72 -10.16
CA ALA A 149 -33.10 8.08 -10.20
C ALA A 149 -31.76 8.22 -9.47
N LEU A 150 -31.63 7.58 -8.29
CA LEU A 150 -30.37 7.57 -7.55
C LEU A 150 -29.29 6.73 -8.26
N VAL A 151 -29.66 5.64 -8.92
CA VAL A 151 -28.71 4.85 -9.74
C VAL A 151 -28.11 5.72 -10.83
N GLU A 152 -28.95 6.46 -11.56
CA GLU A 152 -28.48 7.34 -12.65
C GLU A 152 -27.56 8.45 -12.12
N GLU A 153 -27.88 9.04 -10.98
CA GLU A 153 -27.08 10.09 -10.36
C GLU A 153 -25.72 9.55 -9.84
N CYS A 154 -25.70 8.36 -9.25
CA CYS A 154 -24.46 7.73 -8.80
C CYS A 154 -23.58 7.33 -9.99
N VAL A 155 -24.16 6.75 -11.03
CA VAL A 155 -23.42 6.35 -12.24
C VAL A 155 -22.87 7.56 -12.98
N ALA A 156 -23.63 8.65 -13.08
CA ALA A 156 -23.19 9.87 -13.76
C ALA A 156 -21.90 10.46 -13.16
N PHE A 157 -21.71 10.33 -11.84
CA PHE A 157 -20.47 10.72 -11.17
C PHE A 157 -19.26 9.94 -11.73
N TYR A 158 -19.38 8.61 -11.82
CA TYR A 158 -18.29 7.76 -12.31
C TYR A 158 -18.07 7.88 -13.81
N GLU A 159 -19.12 8.03 -14.62
CA GLU A 159 -19.01 8.32 -16.06
C GLU A 159 -18.25 9.64 -16.31
N THR A 160 -18.50 10.65 -15.47
CA THR A 160 -17.86 11.98 -15.60
C THR A 160 -16.41 11.98 -15.15
N HIS A 161 -16.10 11.34 -14.01
CA HIS A 161 -14.78 11.45 -13.37
C HIS A 161 -13.85 10.26 -13.66
N PHE A 162 -14.41 9.08 -13.93
CA PHE A 162 -13.69 7.82 -14.13
C PHE A 162 -14.10 7.09 -15.43
N PRO A 163 -14.13 7.78 -16.60
CA PRO A 163 -14.38 7.11 -17.87
C PRO A 163 -13.33 6.02 -18.11
N ASP A 164 -13.76 4.83 -18.55
CA ASP A 164 -12.94 3.63 -18.76
C ASP A 164 -12.12 3.14 -17.54
N ARG A 165 -12.43 3.69 -16.35
CA ARG A 165 -11.71 3.44 -15.09
C ARG A 165 -12.64 3.10 -13.93
N TYR A 166 -13.92 2.89 -14.19
CA TYR A 166 -14.90 2.41 -13.21
C TYR A 166 -15.51 1.11 -13.71
N PHE A 167 -15.46 0.08 -12.87
CA PHE A 167 -15.95 -1.27 -13.19
C PHE A 167 -17.01 -1.70 -12.17
N LEU A 168 -18.12 -2.24 -12.66
CA LEU A 168 -19.12 -2.87 -11.81
C LEU A 168 -18.59 -4.22 -11.32
N GLU A 169 -18.43 -4.32 -10.01
CA GLU A 169 -17.82 -5.47 -9.35
C GLU A 169 -18.89 -6.54 -9.13
N LEU A 170 -18.65 -7.76 -9.60
CA LEU A 170 -19.53 -8.91 -9.46
C LEU A 170 -18.88 -9.95 -8.54
N ILE A 171 -19.61 -10.42 -7.54
CA ILE A 171 -19.10 -11.29 -6.48
C ILE A 171 -20.08 -12.43 -6.26
N ARG A 172 -19.59 -13.68 -6.28
CA ARG A 172 -20.37 -14.90 -6.02
C ARG A 172 -19.75 -15.69 -4.88
N THR A 173 -20.10 -15.31 -3.65
CA THR A 173 -19.63 -15.97 -2.42
C THR A 173 -20.77 -16.54 -1.59
N GLY A 174 -21.99 -16.57 -2.13
CA GLY A 174 -23.18 -17.12 -1.48
C GLY A 174 -23.71 -16.24 -0.35
N ARG A 175 -23.36 -14.94 -0.34
CA ARG A 175 -23.90 -13.99 0.64
C ARG A 175 -25.22 -13.41 0.16
N GLN A 176 -25.99 -12.88 1.12
CA GLN A 176 -27.29 -12.29 0.86
C GLN A 176 -27.19 -11.15 -0.19
N ASP A 177 -28.17 -11.12 -1.09
CA ASP A 177 -28.38 -10.12 -2.15
C ASP A 177 -27.28 -10.04 -3.23
N GLU A 178 -26.28 -10.93 -3.22
CA GLU A 178 -25.21 -10.93 -4.24
C GLU A 178 -25.76 -11.20 -5.65
N GLU A 179 -26.52 -12.27 -5.85
CA GLU A 179 -27.04 -12.63 -7.18
C GLU A 179 -28.12 -11.64 -7.66
N THR A 180 -28.93 -11.11 -6.74
CA THR A 180 -29.92 -10.06 -7.04
C THR A 180 -29.25 -8.79 -7.53
N TYR A 181 -28.20 -8.33 -6.84
CA TYR A 181 -27.40 -7.20 -7.31
C TYR A 181 -26.71 -7.52 -8.63
N LEU A 182 -26.14 -8.72 -8.79
CA LEU A 182 -25.41 -9.13 -10.00
C LEU A 182 -26.29 -9.02 -11.25
N HIS A 183 -27.51 -9.55 -11.22
CA HIS A 183 -28.44 -9.42 -12.35
C HIS A 183 -28.75 -7.95 -12.68
N ALA A 184 -29.05 -7.14 -11.66
CA ALA A 184 -29.34 -5.71 -11.85
C ALA A 184 -28.11 -4.92 -12.35
N ALA A 185 -26.90 -5.28 -11.90
CA ALA A 185 -25.65 -4.65 -12.31
C ALA A 185 -25.29 -5.00 -13.76
N VAL A 186 -25.56 -6.23 -14.21
CA VAL A 186 -25.38 -6.64 -15.61
C VAL A 186 -26.35 -5.90 -16.52
N GLU A 187 -27.62 -5.77 -16.14
CA GLU A 187 -28.59 -4.95 -16.89
C GLU A 187 -28.15 -3.48 -16.98
N LEU A 188 -27.63 -2.92 -15.88
CA LEU A 188 -27.08 -1.57 -15.86
C LEU A 188 -25.83 -1.43 -16.75
N ALA A 189 -24.93 -2.42 -16.71
CA ALA A 189 -23.73 -2.49 -17.53
C ALA A 189 -24.09 -2.43 -19.02
N GLU A 190 -25.04 -3.24 -19.47
CA GLU A 190 -25.51 -3.27 -20.86
C GLU A 190 -26.19 -1.96 -21.25
N ALA A 191 -27.06 -1.41 -20.38
CA ALA A 191 -27.80 -0.18 -20.67
C ALA A 191 -26.90 1.07 -20.77
N ARG A 192 -25.78 1.10 -20.02
CA ARG A 192 -24.88 2.27 -19.94
C ARG A 192 -23.54 2.06 -20.64
N GLY A 193 -23.24 0.85 -21.12
CA GLY A 193 -21.94 0.51 -21.68
C GLY A 193 -20.81 0.51 -20.66
N LEU A 194 -21.11 0.19 -19.39
CA LEU A 194 -20.13 0.11 -18.32
C LEU A 194 -19.51 -1.29 -18.26
N PRO A 195 -18.20 -1.42 -17.99
CA PRO A 195 -17.57 -2.73 -17.89
C PRO A 195 -17.87 -3.39 -16.54
N VAL A 196 -17.98 -4.71 -16.53
CA VAL A 196 -18.09 -5.53 -15.31
C VAL A 196 -16.77 -6.25 -15.00
N VAL A 197 -16.55 -6.60 -13.74
CA VAL A 197 -15.35 -7.32 -13.30
C VAL A 197 -15.67 -8.29 -12.17
N ALA A 198 -15.16 -9.51 -12.25
CA ALA A 198 -15.33 -10.52 -11.22
C ALA A 198 -14.28 -10.37 -10.12
N THR A 199 -14.70 -10.45 -8.86
CA THR A 199 -13.79 -10.62 -7.71
C THR A 199 -14.32 -11.72 -6.80
N ASN A 200 -13.46 -12.23 -5.90
CA ASN A 200 -13.87 -13.21 -4.89
C ASN A 200 -13.83 -12.64 -3.46
N ASP A 201 -13.63 -11.33 -3.32
CA ASP A 201 -13.61 -10.61 -2.03
C ASP A 201 -12.79 -11.37 -0.95
N VAL A 202 -11.56 -11.74 -1.28
CA VAL A 202 -10.79 -12.76 -0.54
C VAL A 202 -10.37 -12.23 0.84
N ARG A 203 -10.53 -13.06 1.88
CA ARG A 203 -10.14 -12.75 3.27
C ARG A 203 -9.20 -13.78 3.90
N PHE A 204 -9.11 -14.97 3.32
CA PHE A 204 -8.30 -16.08 3.81
C PHE A 204 -7.83 -16.98 2.64
N LEU A 205 -6.94 -17.94 2.89
CA LEU A 205 -6.27 -18.68 1.79
C LEU A 205 -7.09 -19.87 1.31
N GLU A 206 -7.56 -20.70 2.24
CA GLU A 206 -8.32 -21.93 1.95
C GLU A 206 -9.72 -21.85 2.57
N SER A 207 -10.70 -22.56 2.03
CA SER A 207 -12.07 -22.56 2.59
C SER A 207 -12.13 -22.99 4.07
N ASP A 208 -11.20 -23.86 4.51
CA ASP A 208 -11.12 -24.35 5.89
C ASP A 208 -10.65 -23.27 6.88
N ASP A 209 -10.07 -22.18 6.40
CA ASP A 209 -9.63 -21.05 7.23
C ASP A 209 -10.80 -20.16 7.68
N PHE A 210 -12.02 -20.40 7.20
CA PHE A 210 -13.19 -19.57 7.49
C PHE A 210 -13.47 -19.44 8.99
N ASP A 211 -13.47 -20.56 9.74
CA ASP A 211 -13.74 -20.52 11.18
C ASP A 211 -12.64 -19.75 11.94
N ALA A 212 -11.39 -19.87 11.51
CA ALA A 212 -10.28 -19.11 12.08
C ALA A 212 -10.41 -17.61 11.78
N HIS A 213 -10.88 -17.25 10.59
CA HIS A 213 -11.17 -15.87 10.20
C HIS A 213 -12.34 -15.29 11.00
N GLU A 214 -13.42 -16.05 11.21
CA GLU A 214 -14.56 -15.63 12.05
C GLU A 214 -14.13 -15.34 13.50
N ILE A 215 -13.24 -16.16 14.07
CA ILE A 215 -12.64 -15.90 15.39
C ILE A 215 -11.84 -14.60 15.38
N ARG A 216 -11.00 -14.41 14.36
CA ARG A 216 -10.17 -13.20 14.23
C ARG A 216 -11.02 -11.93 14.15
N VAL A 217 -12.13 -11.96 13.43
CA VAL A 217 -13.08 -10.82 13.35
C VAL A 217 -13.79 -10.63 14.69
N ALA A 218 -14.27 -11.69 15.32
CA ALA A 218 -14.93 -11.61 16.62
C ALA A 218 -14.03 -11.00 17.72
N ILE A 219 -12.72 -11.30 17.69
CA ILE A 219 -11.72 -10.68 18.59
C ILE A 219 -11.63 -9.17 18.35
N HIS A 220 -11.67 -8.72 17.09
CA HIS A 220 -11.63 -7.30 16.75
C HIS A 220 -12.93 -6.58 17.17
N ASP A 221 -14.08 -7.17 16.85
CA ASP A 221 -15.39 -6.57 17.09
C ASP A 221 -15.82 -6.65 18.58
N GLY A 222 -15.13 -7.47 19.39
CA GLY A 222 -15.42 -7.63 20.82
C GLY A 222 -16.63 -8.51 21.11
N PHE A 223 -16.94 -9.48 20.24
CA PHE A 223 -18.06 -10.42 20.41
C PHE A 223 -17.57 -11.83 20.77
N THR A 224 -18.41 -12.60 21.46
CA THR A 224 -18.22 -14.06 21.54
C THR A 224 -18.76 -14.73 20.28
N LEU A 225 -18.18 -15.87 19.89
CA LEU A 225 -18.57 -16.55 18.64
C LEU A 225 -20.03 -17.00 18.62
N ASP A 226 -20.57 -17.37 19.78
CA ASP A 226 -21.92 -17.86 19.99
C ASP A 226 -22.97 -16.76 20.14
N ASP A 227 -22.58 -15.48 20.20
CA ASP A 227 -23.52 -14.36 20.32
C ASP A 227 -24.40 -14.27 19.05
N PRO A 228 -25.74 -14.41 19.17
CA PRO A 228 -26.65 -14.27 18.04
C PRO A 228 -26.64 -12.89 17.38
N LYS A 229 -26.21 -11.84 18.10
CA LYS A 229 -26.11 -10.46 17.60
C LYS A 229 -24.78 -10.16 16.91
N ARG A 230 -23.81 -11.09 16.95
CA ARG A 230 -22.53 -10.92 16.27
C ARG A 230 -22.75 -10.73 14.76
N PRO A 231 -22.13 -9.71 14.15
CA PRO A 231 -22.15 -9.55 12.70
C PRO A 231 -21.55 -10.78 12.01
N ARG A 232 -22.25 -11.30 11.00
CA ARG A 232 -21.78 -12.39 10.12
C ARG A 232 -21.69 -11.88 8.70
N ASN A 233 -20.65 -11.09 8.45
CA ASN A 233 -20.45 -10.38 7.18
C ASN A 233 -19.76 -11.24 6.12
N TYR A 234 -19.19 -12.38 6.53
CA TYR A 234 -18.33 -13.23 5.71
C TYR A 234 -18.95 -14.58 5.40
N SER A 235 -18.47 -15.23 4.33
CA SER A 235 -18.84 -16.60 3.97
C SER A 235 -17.60 -17.49 3.76
N PRO A 236 -17.74 -18.83 3.84
CA PRO A 236 -16.64 -19.76 3.57
C PRO A 236 -16.06 -19.66 2.16
N GLN A 237 -16.79 -19.04 1.22
CA GLN A 237 -16.39 -18.94 -0.18
C GLN A 237 -15.41 -17.79 -0.45
N GLN A 238 -15.05 -16.99 0.55
CA GLN A 238 -14.12 -15.86 0.46
C GLN A 238 -12.63 -16.27 0.60
N TYR A 239 -12.28 -17.46 0.12
CA TYR A 239 -10.90 -17.95 0.05
C TYR A 239 -10.24 -17.60 -1.29
N MET A 240 -8.94 -17.88 -1.42
CA MET A 240 -8.21 -17.64 -2.65
C MET A 240 -8.46 -18.76 -3.68
N ARG A 241 -9.60 -18.66 -4.38
CA ARG A 241 -10.02 -19.58 -5.46
C ARG A 241 -8.99 -19.70 -6.59
N SER A 242 -8.94 -20.86 -7.22
CA SER A 242 -8.13 -21.10 -8.43
C SER A 242 -8.72 -20.40 -9.65
N GLU A 243 -7.94 -20.31 -10.74
CA GLU A 243 -8.45 -19.80 -12.01
C GLU A 243 -9.61 -20.65 -12.54
N GLU A 244 -9.54 -21.98 -12.43
CA GLU A 244 -10.59 -22.90 -12.87
C GLU A 244 -11.90 -22.69 -12.10
N GLU A 245 -11.85 -22.61 -10.77
CA GLU A 245 -13.03 -22.39 -9.94
C GLU A 245 -13.73 -21.07 -10.31
N MET A 246 -12.95 -20.00 -10.52
CA MET A 246 -13.50 -18.71 -10.93
C MET A 246 -14.06 -18.74 -12.37
N CYS A 247 -13.41 -19.47 -13.28
CA CYS A 247 -13.89 -19.64 -14.65
C CYS A 247 -15.21 -20.41 -14.71
N GLU A 248 -15.38 -21.46 -13.91
CA GLU A 248 -16.64 -22.19 -13.83
C GLU A 248 -17.74 -21.31 -13.21
N LEU A 249 -17.40 -20.59 -12.15
CA LEU A 249 -18.32 -19.74 -11.40
C LEU A 249 -18.89 -18.58 -12.22
N PHE A 250 -18.11 -18.00 -13.13
CA PHE A 250 -18.51 -16.89 -14.00
C PHE A 250 -18.57 -17.30 -15.48
N SER A 251 -18.83 -18.58 -15.76
CA SER A 251 -18.90 -19.09 -17.13
C SER A 251 -20.03 -18.47 -17.97
N ASP A 252 -21.05 -17.92 -17.32
CA ASP A 252 -22.14 -17.14 -17.90
C ASP A 252 -21.78 -15.68 -18.22
N ILE A 253 -20.71 -15.13 -17.60
CA ILE A 253 -20.24 -13.75 -17.81
C ILE A 253 -18.72 -13.74 -18.01
N PRO A 254 -18.21 -14.24 -19.16
CA PRO A 254 -16.76 -14.34 -19.40
C PRO A 254 -16.02 -12.99 -19.36
N GLU A 255 -16.67 -11.92 -19.82
CA GLU A 255 -16.14 -10.56 -19.81
C GLU A 255 -15.73 -10.08 -18.40
N ALA A 256 -16.41 -10.55 -17.35
CA ALA A 256 -16.08 -10.22 -15.97
C ALA A 256 -14.71 -10.78 -15.58
N LEU A 257 -14.35 -11.95 -16.10
CA LEU A 257 -13.06 -12.60 -15.88
C LEU A 257 -11.97 -11.96 -16.75
N GLU A 258 -12.25 -11.73 -18.03
CA GLU A 258 -11.32 -11.10 -18.98
C GLU A 258 -10.88 -9.71 -18.50
N ASN A 259 -11.83 -8.92 -17.98
CA ASN A 259 -11.55 -7.61 -17.42
C ASN A 259 -10.61 -7.66 -16.21
N THR A 260 -10.56 -8.78 -15.45
CA THR A 260 -9.57 -8.91 -14.37
C THR A 260 -8.14 -8.91 -14.91
N VAL A 261 -7.93 -9.61 -16.03
CA VAL A 261 -6.63 -9.72 -16.70
C VAL A 261 -6.28 -8.40 -17.38
N GLU A 262 -7.24 -7.72 -17.99
CA GLU A 262 -7.03 -6.41 -18.62
C GLU A 262 -6.71 -5.32 -17.60
N ILE A 263 -7.43 -5.25 -16.47
CA ILE A 263 -7.09 -4.34 -15.36
C ILE A 263 -5.70 -4.69 -14.82
N ALA A 264 -5.41 -5.98 -14.61
CA ALA A 264 -4.09 -6.41 -14.17
C ALA A 264 -2.99 -5.94 -15.12
N LYS A 265 -3.18 -6.02 -16.45
CA LYS A 265 -2.23 -5.49 -17.45
C LYS A 265 -2.06 -3.97 -17.35
N ARG A 266 -3.15 -3.21 -17.15
CA ARG A 266 -3.13 -1.75 -17.02
C ARG A 266 -2.40 -1.27 -15.75
N CYS A 267 -2.44 -2.03 -14.67
CA CYS A 267 -1.81 -1.67 -13.41
C CYS A 267 -0.30 -1.95 -13.38
N ASN A 268 0.50 -0.88 -13.38
CA ASN A 268 1.97 -0.92 -13.38
C ASN A 268 2.52 0.21 -12.48
N VAL A 269 2.68 -0.09 -11.19
CA VAL A 269 3.28 0.83 -10.21
C VAL A 269 4.69 0.37 -9.89
N THR A 270 5.64 1.29 -9.91
CA THR A 270 7.02 1.02 -9.49
C THR A 270 7.26 1.55 -8.08
N VAL A 271 7.63 0.66 -7.16
CA VAL A 271 8.11 1.01 -5.81
C VAL A 271 9.60 0.68 -5.75
N ARG A 272 10.44 1.71 -5.65
CA ARG A 272 11.89 1.53 -5.54
C ARG A 272 12.24 1.10 -4.12
N LEU A 273 12.90 -0.06 -4.00
CA LEU A 273 13.35 -0.63 -2.73
C LEU A 273 14.87 -0.65 -2.69
N GLY A 274 15.46 -0.42 -1.50
CA GLY A 274 16.91 -0.48 -1.30
C GLY A 274 17.69 0.77 -1.70
N GLU A 275 17.03 1.81 -2.21
CA GLU A 275 17.61 3.13 -2.48
C GLU A 275 17.14 4.14 -1.43
N TYR A 276 18.04 5.03 -1.00
CA TYR A 276 17.70 6.10 -0.05
C TYR A 276 17.24 7.37 -0.78
N PHE A 277 16.16 7.97 -0.30
CA PHE A 277 15.71 9.31 -0.70
C PHE A 277 16.06 10.29 0.42
N LEU A 278 17.27 10.84 0.37
CA LEU A 278 17.80 11.70 1.42
C LEU A 278 17.28 13.16 1.26
N PRO A 279 16.89 13.84 2.35
CA PRO A 279 16.60 15.26 2.29
C PRO A 279 17.87 16.06 2.01
N GLN A 280 17.71 17.26 1.46
CA GLN A 280 18.85 18.15 1.23
C GLN A 280 19.38 18.69 2.55
N PHE A 281 20.69 18.57 2.75
CA PHE A 281 21.39 19.17 3.89
C PHE A 281 21.79 20.62 3.54
N PRO A 282 21.66 21.59 4.46
CA PRO A 282 22.05 22.97 4.19
C PRO A 282 23.58 23.10 4.10
N THR A 283 24.10 23.17 2.88
CA THR A 283 25.55 23.27 2.57
C THR A 283 26.01 24.67 2.15
N GLY A 284 25.08 25.62 2.02
CA GLY A 284 25.37 26.95 1.47
C GLY A 284 25.70 26.87 -0.03
N ASP A 285 26.77 27.53 -0.45
CA ASP A 285 27.24 27.52 -1.85
C ASP A 285 28.11 26.30 -2.21
N MET A 286 28.37 25.40 -1.24
CA MET A 286 29.19 24.21 -1.45
C MET A 286 28.33 23.01 -1.88
N THR A 287 28.95 22.10 -2.63
CA THR A 287 28.37 20.78 -2.89
C THR A 287 28.30 19.97 -1.59
N THR A 288 27.39 18.99 -1.54
CA THR A 288 27.22 18.13 -0.35
C THR A 288 28.50 17.32 -0.09
N GLU A 289 29.14 16.88 -1.16
CA GLU A 289 30.39 16.16 -1.22
C GLU A 289 31.54 16.99 -0.62
N ASP A 290 31.75 18.21 -1.10
CA ASP A 290 32.82 19.09 -0.63
C ASP A 290 32.60 19.53 0.81
N TYR A 291 31.33 19.77 1.17
CA TYR A 291 30.97 20.15 2.53
C TYR A 291 31.28 19.01 3.51
N LEU A 292 30.95 17.75 3.15
CA LEU A 292 31.33 16.59 3.94
C LEU A 292 32.84 16.48 4.11
N VAL A 293 33.61 16.61 3.02
CA VAL A 293 35.07 16.51 3.06
C VAL A 293 35.66 17.59 3.97
N LYS A 294 35.23 18.84 3.82
CA LYS A 294 35.65 19.96 4.68
C LYS A 294 35.39 19.65 6.15
N LYS A 295 34.16 19.24 6.45
CA LYS A 295 33.70 19.00 7.81
C LYS A 295 34.42 17.79 8.44
N ALA A 296 34.64 16.72 7.68
CA ALA A 296 35.38 15.55 8.13
C ALA A 296 36.85 15.86 8.42
N LYS A 297 37.51 16.67 7.57
CA LYS A 297 38.90 17.12 7.79
C LYS A 297 39.02 18.08 8.99
N GLU A 298 38.07 19.00 9.17
CA GLU A 298 37.96 19.83 10.38
C GLU A 298 37.82 18.96 11.63
N GLY A 299 36.98 17.92 11.53
CA GLY A 299 36.72 17.01 12.62
C GLY A 299 37.96 16.21 13.04
N TRP A 300 38.58 15.54 12.07
CA TRP A 300 39.82 14.81 12.26
C TRP A 300 40.91 15.67 12.91
N LYS A 301 41.11 16.90 12.45
CA LYS A 301 42.10 17.83 13.01
C LYS A 301 41.87 18.10 14.49
N SER A 302 40.62 18.21 14.94
CA SER A 302 40.30 18.43 16.35
C SER A 302 40.54 17.18 17.20
N VAL A 303 40.15 15.99 16.71
CA VAL A 303 40.41 14.72 17.41
C VAL A 303 41.91 14.45 17.50
N TRP A 304 42.65 14.75 16.44
CA TRP A 304 44.10 14.69 16.41
C TRP A 304 44.74 15.54 17.53
N LEU A 305 44.31 16.80 17.65
CA LEU A 305 44.79 17.72 18.68
C LEU A 305 44.47 17.23 20.10
N SER A 306 43.31 16.60 20.33
CA SER A 306 42.94 16.07 21.65
C SER A 306 43.68 14.77 22.01
N CYS A 307 43.86 13.85 21.07
CA CYS A 307 44.42 12.53 21.34
C CYS A 307 45.96 12.50 21.37
N PHE A 308 46.63 13.39 20.63
CA PHE A 308 48.08 13.31 20.38
C PHE A 308 48.90 14.48 20.93
N ARG A 309 48.34 15.25 21.87
CA ARG A 309 48.89 16.51 22.42
C ARG A 309 50.31 16.44 22.99
N THR A 310 50.87 15.27 23.29
CA THR A 310 52.14 15.11 24.03
C THR A 310 53.13 14.07 23.48
N LYS A 311 52.91 13.46 22.30
CA LYS A 311 53.80 12.39 21.82
C LYS A 311 54.54 12.72 20.51
N LYS A 312 55.87 12.59 20.52
CA LYS A 312 56.74 12.60 19.31
C LYS A 312 56.30 11.56 18.26
N SER A 313 55.59 10.50 18.66
CA SER A 313 55.01 9.48 17.79
C SER A 313 53.77 9.92 17.02
N ALA A 314 53.23 11.14 17.26
CA ALA A 314 52.08 11.65 16.52
C ALA A 314 52.43 11.85 15.04
N LYS A 315 53.58 12.45 14.71
CA LYS A 315 53.92 12.75 13.31
C LYS A 315 54.06 11.51 12.41
N SER A 316 54.33 10.33 12.97
CA SER A 316 54.52 9.10 12.18
C SER A 316 53.22 8.38 11.80
N VAL A 317 52.11 8.64 12.48
CA VAL A 317 50.82 7.93 12.26
C VAL A 317 49.78 8.80 11.54
N ALA A 318 50.00 10.12 11.45
CA ALA A 318 49.10 11.04 10.74
C ALA A 318 48.82 10.66 9.27
N PRO A 319 49.83 10.28 8.46
CA PRO A 319 49.60 9.97 7.04
C PRO A 319 48.67 8.78 6.82
N GLU A 320 48.75 7.75 7.67
CA GLU A 320 47.92 6.55 7.57
C GLU A 320 46.43 6.86 7.81
N TYR A 321 46.13 7.76 8.75
CA TYR A 321 44.75 8.19 9.02
C TYR A 321 44.22 9.16 7.96
N ASP A 322 45.07 10.06 7.44
CA ASP A 322 44.70 10.96 6.34
C ASP A 322 44.35 10.15 5.07
N GLU A 323 45.18 9.16 4.72
CA GLU A 323 44.93 8.24 3.61
C GLU A 323 43.65 7.44 3.82
N ARG A 324 43.45 6.90 5.03
CA ARG A 324 42.21 6.18 5.38
C ARG A 324 40.97 7.06 5.27
N LEU A 325 41.04 8.30 5.76
CA LEU A 325 39.93 9.25 5.71
C LEU A 325 39.58 9.60 4.26
N ASP A 326 40.59 9.86 3.42
CA ASP A 326 40.37 10.17 2.01
C ASP A 326 39.77 8.97 1.25
N ILE A 327 40.20 7.73 1.53
CA ILE A 327 39.60 6.50 0.96
C ILE A 327 38.11 6.39 1.36
N GLU A 328 37.78 6.57 2.64
CA GLU A 328 36.38 6.46 3.09
C GLU A 328 35.50 7.58 2.50
N LEU A 329 35.99 8.82 2.48
CA LEU A 329 35.28 9.95 1.88
C LEU A 329 35.03 9.75 0.39
N GLN A 330 36.01 9.19 -0.33
CA GLN A 330 35.86 8.88 -1.76
C GLN A 330 34.75 7.85 -1.98
N VAL A 331 34.73 6.76 -1.22
CA VAL A 331 33.68 5.72 -1.33
C VAL A 331 32.30 6.31 -0.99
N ILE A 332 32.20 7.11 0.08
CA ILE A 332 30.92 7.73 0.50
C ILE A 332 30.36 8.65 -0.57
N ASN A 333 31.21 9.50 -1.17
CA ASN A 333 30.81 10.40 -2.24
C ASN A 333 30.42 9.62 -3.51
N GLN A 334 31.17 8.57 -3.85
CA GLN A 334 30.85 7.71 -5.00
C GLN A 334 29.51 6.98 -4.86
N MET A 335 29.17 6.54 -3.63
CA MET A 335 27.89 5.87 -3.36
C MET A 335 26.72 6.84 -3.16
N GLY A 336 26.94 8.15 -3.21
CA GLY A 336 25.88 9.15 -3.03
C GLY A 336 25.36 9.27 -1.60
N PHE A 337 26.19 8.91 -0.60
CA PHE A 337 25.82 9.00 0.82
C PHE A 337 26.31 10.25 1.60
N PRO A 338 26.87 11.33 1.01
CA PRO A 338 27.43 12.39 1.84
C PRO A 338 26.37 13.13 2.66
N GLY A 339 25.17 13.31 2.11
CA GLY A 339 24.04 13.92 2.82
C GLY A 339 23.62 13.12 4.05
N TYR A 340 23.64 11.78 3.98
CA TYR A 340 23.30 10.91 5.11
C TYR A 340 24.24 11.15 6.30
N PHE A 341 25.56 11.18 6.04
CA PHE A 341 26.55 11.43 7.07
C PHE A 341 26.41 12.83 7.69
N LEU A 342 26.12 13.85 6.88
CA LEU A 342 25.90 15.21 7.37
C LEU A 342 24.66 15.33 8.25
N ILE A 343 23.54 14.72 7.86
CA ILE A 343 22.30 14.71 8.64
C ILE A 343 22.52 14.01 9.99
N VAL A 344 23.13 12.82 9.98
CA VAL A 344 23.39 12.06 11.21
C VAL A 344 24.34 12.81 12.14
N MET A 345 25.38 13.43 11.59
CA MET A 345 26.32 14.25 12.35
C MET A 345 25.64 15.44 13.03
N GLU A 346 24.80 16.18 12.30
CA GLU A 346 24.08 17.35 12.84
C GLU A 346 23.10 16.92 13.94
N PHE A 347 22.34 15.86 13.71
CA PHE A 347 21.40 15.32 14.69
C PHE A 347 22.10 14.91 15.99
N ILE A 348 23.27 14.25 15.91
CA ILE A 348 24.07 13.86 17.08
C ILE A 348 24.59 15.11 17.82
N GLN A 349 25.07 16.11 17.09
CA GLN A 349 25.58 17.34 17.69
C GLN A 349 24.47 18.11 18.40
N TRP A 350 23.33 18.33 17.73
CA TRP A 350 22.14 18.95 18.30
C TRP A 350 21.66 18.23 19.57
N SER A 351 21.64 16.89 19.54
CA SER A 351 21.23 16.08 20.69
C SER A 351 22.14 16.33 21.90
N LYS A 352 23.45 16.42 21.70
CA LYS A 352 24.41 16.72 22.77
C LYS A 352 24.22 18.13 23.34
N ASP A 353 24.06 19.12 22.46
CA ASP A 353 23.90 20.52 22.85
C ASP A 353 22.59 20.74 23.66
N ASN A 354 21.58 19.90 23.43
CA ASN A 354 20.27 19.97 24.11
C ASN A 354 20.10 18.94 25.23
N GLY A 355 21.14 18.17 25.57
CA GLY A 355 21.07 17.18 26.64
C GLY A 355 20.19 15.95 26.35
N VAL A 356 19.99 15.61 25.08
CA VAL A 356 19.25 14.43 24.61
C VAL A 356 20.22 13.24 24.45
N PRO A 357 20.10 12.17 25.24
CA PRO A 357 21.01 11.01 25.13
C PRO A 357 20.81 10.23 23.82
N VAL A 358 21.91 9.82 23.17
CA VAL A 358 21.91 9.02 21.94
C VAL A 358 22.61 7.67 22.18
N GLY A 359 22.01 6.56 21.73
CA GLY A 359 22.56 5.21 21.86
C GLY A 359 23.84 4.99 21.04
N ARG A 360 24.73 4.09 21.51
CA ARG A 360 26.07 3.87 20.90
C ARG A 360 26.04 3.20 19.51
N ASP A 361 24.97 2.49 19.17
CA ASP A 361 24.86 1.71 17.93
C ASP A 361 24.49 2.56 16.69
N VAL A 362 24.16 3.83 16.90
CA VAL A 362 23.66 4.76 15.86
C VAL A 362 24.78 5.52 15.15
N VAL A 363 26.05 5.33 15.55
CA VAL A 363 27.17 6.15 15.09
C VAL A 363 28.01 5.37 14.06
N PRO A 364 27.91 5.68 12.75
CA PRO A 364 28.79 5.11 11.74
C PRO A 364 30.26 5.32 12.13
N GLY A 365 31.14 4.39 11.76
CA GLY A 365 32.57 4.46 12.09
C GLY A 365 33.22 5.81 11.75
N LEU A 366 32.83 6.43 10.63
CA LEU A 366 33.32 7.74 10.20
C LEU A 366 32.94 8.87 11.18
N VAL A 367 31.75 8.79 11.81
CA VAL A 367 31.24 9.81 12.74
C VAL A 367 31.96 9.74 14.09
N ARG A 368 32.67 8.63 14.39
CA ARG A 368 33.53 8.53 15.59
C ARG A 368 34.77 9.42 15.50
N TRP A 369 35.17 9.83 14.30
CA TRP A 369 36.26 10.77 14.08
C TRP A 369 35.83 12.23 14.22
N TRP A 370 34.55 12.47 14.52
CA TRP A 370 34.06 13.82 14.75
C TRP A 370 34.36 14.30 16.17
N PRO A 371 34.88 15.52 16.34
CA PRO A 371 34.98 16.18 17.62
C PRO A 371 33.57 16.58 18.02
N THR A 372 32.93 15.71 18.76
CA THR A 372 31.78 16.13 19.55
C THR A 372 32.33 16.85 20.76
N ARG A 373 31.98 18.13 20.92
CA ARG A 373 32.35 18.93 22.09
C ARG A 373 31.90 18.30 23.40
#